data_AF-A0A819JME2-F1
#
_entry.id   AF-A0A819JME2-F1
#
_cell.length_a   1.000
_cell.length_b   1.000
_cell.length_c   1.000
_cell.angle_alpha   90.00
_cell.angle_beta   90.00
_cell.angle_gamma   90.00
#
_symmetry.space_group_name_H-M   'P 1'
#
loop_
_entity.id
_entity.type
_entity.pdbx_description
1 polymer ?
#
loop_
_entity_poly.entity_id
_entity_poly.type
_entity_poly.pdbx_seq_one_letter_code
_entity_poly.pdbx_strand_id
1 'polypeptide(L)'
;TGYNIAIADFFNAPSIEEIDVTGYTGAIGSKIVAKVTDDFNVARVHVKIENGDGSLVEEGDAVADSINLNFTYTATVANASVAGDKITVTAYDNPGNETESNKVL
;
A
#
# COMPACT_ATOMS: atom_id res chain seq x y z
N THR A 1 -14.48 11.26 35.82
CA THR A 1 -14.89 10.29 34.79
C THR A 1 -14.11 10.58 33.53
N GLY A 2 -13.01 9.86 33.30
CA GLY A 2 -12.09 10.11 32.18
C GLY A 2 -11.44 8.82 31.70
N TYR A 3 -12.20 7.72 31.72
CA TYR A 3 -11.67 6.36 31.48
C TYR A 3 -12.07 5.80 30.10
N ASN A 4 -12.89 6.52 29.32
CA ASN A 4 -13.44 6.00 28.06
C ASN A 4 -12.90 6.66 26.79
N ILE A 5 -12.04 7.68 26.88
CA ILE A 5 -11.44 8.30 25.68
C ILE A 5 -10.14 7.59 25.27
N ALA A 6 -9.38 7.05 26.23
CA ALA A 6 -8.10 6.38 25.97
C ALA A 6 -8.21 5.02 25.26
N ILE A 7 -9.41 4.43 25.16
CA ILE A 7 -9.62 3.14 24.49
C ILE A 7 -10.01 3.35 23.01
N ALA A 8 -10.58 4.49 22.64
CA ALA A 8 -11.03 4.73 21.27
C ALA A 8 -9.90 5.13 20.31
N ASP A 9 -8.85 5.78 20.82
CA ASP A 9 -7.71 6.27 20.02
C ASP A 9 -6.55 5.26 19.94
N PHE A 10 -6.77 4.03 20.39
CA PHE A 10 -5.75 2.97 20.39
C PHE A 10 -5.95 1.96 19.24
N PHE A 11 -6.96 2.15 18.39
CA PHE A 11 -7.42 1.18 17.38
C PHE A 11 -7.78 1.83 16.03
N ASN A 12 -7.19 2.96 15.68
CA ASN A 12 -7.41 3.50 14.34
C ASN A 12 -6.64 2.64 13.33
N ALA A 13 -7.28 2.29 12.22
CA ALA A 13 -6.59 1.62 11.13
C ALA A 13 -5.64 2.63 10.43
N PRO A 14 -4.56 2.15 9.79
CA PRO A 14 -3.71 3.01 8.97
C PRO A 14 -4.49 3.77 7.92
N SER A 15 -4.00 4.93 7.50
CA SER A 15 -4.57 5.72 6.42
C SER A 15 -3.65 5.68 5.20
N ILE A 16 -4.19 5.28 4.04
CA ILE A 16 -3.50 5.39 2.74
C ILE A 16 -3.85 6.76 2.15
N GLU A 17 -2.90 7.69 2.22
CA GLU A 17 -3.11 9.07 1.75
C GLU A 17 -2.94 9.21 0.25
N GLU A 18 -2.00 8.47 -0.33
CA GLU A 18 -1.66 8.55 -1.75
C GLU A 18 -1.10 7.22 -2.27
N ILE A 19 -1.43 6.91 -3.53
CA ILE A 19 -0.82 5.84 -4.31
C ILE A 19 -0.27 6.48 -5.59
N ASP A 20 1.03 6.74 -5.63
CA ASP A 20 1.74 7.22 -6.81
C ASP A 20 2.19 6.05 -7.67
N VAL A 21 1.55 5.93 -8.84
CA VAL A 21 1.84 4.91 -9.85
C VAL A 21 2.61 5.48 -11.06
N THR A 22 3.01 6.74 -11.03
CA THR A 22 3.68 7.40 -12.18
C THR A 22 5.03 6.77 -12.51
N GLY A 23 5.67 6.14 -11.52
CA GLY A 23 6.92 5.39 -11.67
C GLY A 23 6.75 3.94 -12.14
N TYR A 24 5.52 3.44 -12.28
CA TYR A 24 5.24 2.07 -12.68
C TYR A 24 5.01 1.98 -14.19
N THR A 25 5.96 1.36 -14.88
CA THR A 25 5.95 1.24 -16.35
C THR A 25 5.74 -0.20 -16.80
N GLY A 26 5.54 -1.14 -15.87
CA GLY A 26 5.51 -2.58 -16.15
C GLY A 26 6.89 -3.22 -16.35
N ALA A 27 7.97 -2.44 -16.30
CA ALA A 27 9.32 -2.99 -16.34
C ALA A 27 9.75 -3.47 -14.95
N ILE A 28 10.58 -4.51 -14.90
CA ILE A 28 11.27 -4.91 -13.67
C ILE A 28 12.07 -3.72 -13.15
N GLY A 29 11.94 -3.42 -11.85
CA GLY A 29 12.57 -2.27 -11.21
C GLY A 29 11.74 -0.98 -11.25
N SER A 30 10.62 -0.96 -11.99
CA SER A 30 9.65 0.15 -11.93
C SER A 30 8.96 0.19 -10.56
N LYS A 31 8.47 1.36 -10.16
CA LYS A 31 8.14 1.63 -8.75
C LYS A 31 6.72 2.14 -8.57
N ILE A 32 6.10 1.71 -7.47
CA ILE A 32 4.85 2.24 -6.94
C ILE A 32 5.17 2.77 -5.53
N VAL A 33 4.74 3.99 -5.23
CA VAL A 33 4.96 4.60 -3.92
C VAL A 33 3.62 4.85 -3.25
N ALA A 34 3.42 4.25 -2.08
CA ALA A 34 2.27 4.52 -1.23
C ALA A 34 2.69 5.41 -0.06
N LYS A 35 1.95 6.49 0.18
CA LYS A 35 2.10 7.31 1.38
C LYS A 35 1.08 6.82 2.40
N VAL A 36 1.56 6.29 3.51
CA VAL A 36 0.71 5.66 4.53
C VAL A 36 1.07 6.23 5.89
N THR A 37 0.05 6.60 6.67
CA THR A 37 0.19 7.13 8.02
C THR A 37 -0.60 6.29 9.00
N ASP A 38 -0.13 6.26 10.24
CA ASP A 38 -0.79 5.61 11.37
C ASP A 38 -0.47 6.41 12.63
N ASP A 39 -1.34 6.38 13.64
CA ASP A 39 -1.14 7.11 14.89
C ASP A 39 0.03 6.55 15.72
N PHE A 40 0.29 5.24 15.61
CA PHE A 40 1.43 4.57 16.23
C PHE A 40 2.50 4.20 15.22
N ASN A 41 2.21 3.25 14.33
CA ASN A 41 3.19 2.72 13.39
C ASN A 41 2.54 1.78 12.36
N VAL A 42 2.74 2.09 11.09
CA VAL A 42 2.44 1.16 9.99
C VAL A 42 3.41 -0.02 10.04
N ALA A 43 2.87 -1.23 10.19
CA ALA A 43 3.63 -2.47 10.32
C ALA A 43 4.04 -3.06 8.97
N ARG A 44 3.11 -3.01 8.00
CA ARG A 44 3.31 -3.58 6.66
C ARG A 44 2.46 -2.84 5.63
N VAL A 45 2.99 -2.68 4.43
CA VAL A 45 2.21 -2.29 3.26
C VAL A 45 2.41 -3.35 2.18
N HIS A 46 1.31 -3.97 1.77
CA HIS A 46 1.28 -4.98 0.72
C HIS A 46 0.74 -4.37 -0.57
N VAL A 47 1.35 -4.68 -1.70
CA VAL A 47 0.94 -4.22 -3.03
C VAL A 47 0.60 -5.42 -3.89
N LYS A 48 -0.57 -5.37 -4.51
CA LYS A 48 -1.05 -6.36 -5.48
C LYS A 48 -1.28 -5.68 -6.82
N ILE A 49 -0.74 -6.27 -7.88
CA ILE A 49 -0.85 -5.79 -9.25
C ILE A 49 -1.68 -6.81 -10.04
N GLU A 50 -2.82 -6.37 -10.55
CA GLU A 50 -3.69 -7.18 -11.41
C GLU A 50 -3.79 -6.51 -12.79
N ASN A 51 -3.79 -7.30 -13.86
CA ASN A 51 -4.11 -6.82 -15.20
C ASN A 51 -5.57 -6.32 -15.25
N GLY A 52 -5.92 -5.57 -16.30
CA GLY A 52 -7.30 -5.11 -16.50
C GLY A 52 -8.36 -6.21 -16.66
N ASP A 53 -7.96 -7.45 -16.92
CA ASP A 53 -8.84 -8.63 -16.93
C ASP A 53 -8.98 -9.32 -15.55
N GLY A 54 -8.29 -8.81 -14.52
CA GLY A 54 -8.27 -9.34 -13.16
C GLY A 54 -7.26 -10.45 -12.92
N SER A 55 -6.44 -10.82 -13.92
CA SER A 55 -5.35 -11.78 -13.70
C SER A 55 -4.21 -11.17 -12.88
N LEU A 56 -3.68 -11.93 -11.92
CA LEU A 56 -2.56 -11.48 -11.08
C LEU A 56 -1.27 -11.36 -11.91
N VAL A 57 -0.61 -10.21 -11.82
CA VAL A 57 0.73 -9.99 -12.34
C VAL A 57 1.76 -10.38 -11.27
N GLU A 58 1.72 -9.69 -10.13
CA GLU A 58 2.55 -9.96 -8.96
C GLU A 58 1.96 -9.30 -7.71
N GLU A 59 2.41 -9.75 -6.54
CA GLU A 59 2.09 -9.12 -5.27
C GLU A 59 3.25 -9.29 -4.27
N GLY A 60 3.38 -8.37 -3.33
CA GLY A 60 4.44 -8.41 -2.32
C GLY A 60 4.48 -7.19 -1.42
N ASP A 61 5.37 -7.20 -0.45
CA ASP A 61 5.50 -6.14 0.54
C ASP A 61 6.38 -4.99 0.03
N ALA A 62 5.94 -3.76 0.27
CA ALA A 62 6.68 -2.55 -0.02
C ALA A 62 7.71 -2.25 1.08
N VAL A 63 8.80 -1.56 0.70
CA VAL A 63 9.87 -1.17 1.62
C VAL A 63 9.63 0.24 2.12
N ALA A 64 9.55 0.39 3.44
CA ALA A 64 9.44 1.69 4.10
C ALA A 64 10.71 2.53 3.94
N ASP A 65 10.54 3.85 3.85
CA ASP A 65 11.63 4.81 3.99
C ASP A 65 12.12 4.91 5.45
N SER A 66 13.12 5.75 5.69
CA SER A 66 13.74 5.89 7.01
C SER A 66 12.82 6.46 8.10
N ILE A 67 11.68 7.05 7.72
CA ILE A 67 10.72 7.66 8.65
C ILE A 67 9.39 6.91 8.69
N ASN A 68 9.29 5.77 7.99
CA ASN A 68 8.10 4.93 7.91
C ASN A 68 6.85 5.65 7.37
N LEU A 69 7.03 6.53 6.38
CA LEU A 69 5.94 7.31 5.78
C LEU A 69 5.67 6.90 4.33
N ASN A 70 6.73 6.70 3.55
CA ASN A 70 6.64 6.30 2.15
C ASN A 70 7.05 4.84 2.00
N PHE A 71 6.19 4.06 1.37
CA PHE A 71 6.39 2.65 1.10
C PHE A 71 6.59 2.44 -0.39
N THR A 72 7.78 2.01 -0.77
CA THR A 72 8.13 1.77 -2.18
C THR A 72 8.03 0.30 -2.50
N TYR A 73 7.10 -0.06 -3.38
CA TYR A 73 7.09 -1.35 -4.05
C TYR A 73 7.92 -1.28 -5.32
N THR A 74 8.75 -2.30 -5.55
CA THR A 74 9.59 -2.41 -6.76
C THR A 74 9.17 -3.65 -7.52
N ALA A 75 8.67 -3.46 -8.74
CA ALA A 75 8.19 -4.54 -9.59
C ALA A 75 9.30 -5.56 -9.87
N THR A 76 8.96 -6.84 -9.74
CA THR A 76 9.89 -7.97 -9.95
C THR A 76 9.54 -8.77 -11.20
N VAL A 77 8.32 -8.58 -11.72
CA VAL A 77 7.81 -9.24 -12.92
C VAL A 77 7.65 -8.21 -14.02
N ALA A 78 8.01 -8.58 -15.25
CA ALA A 78 7.74 -7.75 -16.41
C ALA A 78 6.25 -7.86 -16.79
N ASN A 79 5.52 -6.74 -16.76
CA ASN A 79 4.19 -6.60 -17.34
C ASN A 79 4.28 -5.86 -18.69
N ALA A 80 3.89 -6.54 -19.77
CA ALA A 80 3.96 -5.99 -21.12
C ALA A 80 2.91 -4.89 -21.38
N SER A 81 1.82 -4.85 -20.61
CA SER A 81 0.75 -3.87 -20.77
C SER A 81 0.23 -3.43 -19.41
N VAL A 82 0.47 -2.17 -19.06
CA VAL A 82 -0.01 -1.58 -17.79
C VAL A 82 -1.37 -0.88 -17.90
N ALA A 83 -1.88 -0.70 -19.12
CA ALA A 83 -3.14 0.00 -19.32
C ALA A 83 -4.31 -0.83 -18.78
N GLY A 84 -5.10 -0.23 -17.88
CA GLY A 84 -6.20 -0.91 -17.20
C GLY A 84 -5.76 -1.76 -16.00
N ASP A 85 -4.46 -1.83 -15.68
CA ASP A 85 -3.99 -2.51 -14.48
C ASP A 85 -4.65 -1.91 -13.24
N LYS A 86 -4.99 -2.77 -12.29
CA LYS A 86 -5.49 -2.38 -10.98
C LYS A 86 -4.41 -2.65 -9.94
N ILE A 87 -3.93 -1.58 -9.35
CA ILE A 87 -2.98 -1.60 -8.24
C ILE A 87 -3.80 -1.52 -6.94
N THR A 88 -3.74 -2.56 -6.12
CA THR A 88 -4.33 -2.57 -4.78
C THR A 88 -3.22 -2.46 -3.74
N VAL A 89 -3.37 -1.54 -2.80
CA VAL A 89 -2.47 -1.33 -1.67
C VAL A 89 -3.23 -1.62 -0.38
N THR A 90 -2.67 -2.49 0.45
CA THR A 90 -3.24 -2.84 1.77
C THR A 90 -2.22 -2.51 2.85
N ALA A 91 -2.56 -1.58 3.73
CA ALA A 91 -1.75 -1.17 4.87
C ALA A 91 -2.23 -1.91 6.13
N TYR A 92 -1.28 -2.30 6.99
CA TYR A 92 -1.51 -3.02 8.23
C TYR A 92 -0.80 -2.31 9.39
N ASP A 93 -1.44 -2.23 10.55
CA ASP A 93 -0.81 -1.83 11.80
C ASP A 93 -0.40 -3.06 12.65
N ASN A 94 0.21 -2.81 13.82
CA ASN A 94 0.62 -3.87 14.75
C ASN A 94 -0.55 -4.56 15.47
N PRO A 95 -1.62 -3.85 15.88
CA PRO A 95 -2.86 -4.48 16.37
C PRO A 95 -3.61 -5.37 15.37
N GLY A 96 -3.28 -5.28 14.07
CA GLY A 96 -3.89 -6.07 13.00
C GLY A 96 -5.05 -5.40 12.29
N ASN A 97 -5.25 -4.08 12.47
CA ASN A 97 -6.16 -3.32 11.63
C ASN A 97 -5.56 -3.17 10.22
N GLU A 98 -6.44 -3.12 9.22
CA GLU A 98 -6.05 -2.94 7.83
C GLU A 98 -6.89 -1.89 7.11
N THR A 99 -6.27 -1.24 6.15
CA THR A 99 -6.93 -0.34 5.20
C THR A 99 -6.50 -0.70 3.79
N GLU A 100 -7.46 -0.86 2.89
CA GLU A 100 -7.22 -1.14 1.48
C GLU A 100 -7.63 0.07 0.62
N SER A 101 -6.81 0.38 -0.38
CA SER A 101 -7.11 1.36 -1.42
C SER A 101 -6.61 0.86 -2.77
N ASN A 102 -7.25 1.27 -3.85
CA ASN A 102 -6.86 0.85 -5.20
C ASN A 102 -6.81 2.00 -6.21
N LYS A 103 -6.00 1.80 -7.25
CA LYS A 103 -5.82 2.73 -8.36
C LYS A 103 -5.81 1.95 -9.68
N VAL A 104 -6.56 2.44 -10.66
CA VAL A 104 -6.54 1.91 -12.04
C VAL A 104 -5.67 2.81 -12.91
N LEU A 105 -4.86 2.18 -13.78
CA LEU A 105 -3.92 2.81 -14.72
C LEU A 105 -4.53 3.07 -16.10
#